data_AF-A0A957C0Y8-F1
#
_entry.id   AF-A0A957C0Y8-F1
#
_cell.length_a   1.000
_cell.length_b   1.000
_cell.length_c   1.000
_cell.angle_alpha   90.00
_cell.angle_beta   90.00
_cell.angle_gamma   90.00
#
_symmetry.space_group_name_H-M   'P 1'
#
loop_
_entity.id
_entity.type
_entity.pdbx_description
1 polymer ?
#
loop_
_entity_poly.entity_id
_entity_poly.type
_entity_poly.pdbx_seq_one_letter_code
_entity_poly.pdbx_strand_id
1 'polypeptide(L)'
;MRKLCYVVALLLLFIPVVAAQGSQAMVMTITPTTEADGSVTITISGSLPNSCVDLANVSYAISDRDIAIAIETTEPDPTVMCAQALVDFTTEVVIPADELTAGDYRISAGRISVPFSYGDASPAPESTEAPTAASTRIPPVRIPDVCIIPNREQALFVDTDHNFCFTYPLQFELTDDESAIVALVQAAADSASTVSFTLVQSTDRVEVSQELRADLETAIVNEDGSLAVEQGTFAGEKSLVVDTLRGDVTSRRVYILGSDTFTILTLTPNPDLNEDASALWESLNDTFAFFPSVEDGQ
;
A
#
# COMPACT_ATOMS: atom_id res chain seq x y z
N MET A 1 37.11 15.74 -43.35
CA MET A 1 36.61 14.36 -43.49
C MET A 1 35.93 14.00 -42.17
N ARG A 2 34.61 14.24 -42.06
CA ARG A 2 33.53 13.26 -42.27
C ARG A 2 33.57 12.11 -41.24
N LYS A 3 32.78 12.26 -40.16
CA LYS A 3 31.82 11.28 -39.60
C LYS A 3 31.34 11.78 -38.22
N LEU A 4 30.39 12.71 -38.23
CA LEU A 4 29.63 13.13 -37.06
C LEU A 4 28.23 13.49 -37.57
N CYS A 5 27.37 12.48 -37.75
CA CYS A 5 25.95 12.63 -38.07
C CYS A 5 25.29 11.25 -37.91
N TYR A 6 24.11 11.22 -37.28
CA TYR A 6 23.16 10.11 -37.14
C TYR A 6 23.35 9.11 -35.98
N VAL A 7 23.02 9.55 -34.75
CA VAL A 7 22.18 8.77 -33.81
C VAL A 7 21.40 9.78 -32.93
N VAL A 8 20.45 10.52 -33.50
CA VAL A 8 19.55 11.45 -32.75
C VAL A 8 18.08 11.23 -33.17
N ALA A 9 17.68 10.00 -33.49
CA ALA A 9 16.32 9.77 -33.98
C ALA A 9 15.80 8.37 -33.67
N LEU A 10 15.65 8.04 -32.38
CA LEU A 10 14.68 7.02 -31.92
C LEU A 10 14.50 7.06 -30.38
N LEU A 11 14.21 8.23 -29.82
CA LEU A 11 13.93 8.39 -28.38
C LEU A 11 12.68 9.25 -28.18
N LEU A 12 11.60 8.84 -28.85
CA LEU A 12 10.27 9.41 -28.68
C LEU A 12 9.27 8.24 -28.62
N LEU A 13 8.44 8.26 -27.57
CA LEU A 13 7.25 7.45 -27.30
C LEU A 13 7.38 6.26 -26.31
N PHE A 14 7.99 6.51 -25.15
CA PHE A 14 7.47 5.94 -23.90
C PHE A 14 7.14 7.10 -22.98
N ILE A 15 5.98 7.70 -23.20
CA ILE A 15 5.39 8.61 -22.23
C ILE A 15 4.79 7.66 -21.17
N PRO A 16 5.26 7.67 -19.92
CA PRO A 16 4.56 6.94 -18.87
C PRO A 16 3.13 7.47 -18.86
N VAL A 17 2.17 6.54 -18.94
CA VAL A 17 0.77 6.88 -18.71
C VAL A 17 0.71 7.37 -17.28
N VAL A 18 0.79 8.69 -17.10
CA VAL A 18 0.47 9.33 -15.83
C VAL A 18 -1.00 9.00 -15.61
N ALA A 19 -1.26 8.00 -14.76
CA ALA A 19 -2.59 7.80 -14.23
C ALA A 19 -2.93 9.08 -13.48
N ALA A 20 -3.71 9.95 -14.12
CA ALA A 20 -4.25 11.12 -13.47
C ALA A 20 -4.93 10.62 -12.18
N GLN A 21 -4.49 11.13 -11.03
CA GLN A 21 -5.14 10.90 -9.73
C GLN A 21 -6.51 11.60 -9.78
N GLY A 22 -7.44 11.03 -10.55
CA GLY A 22 -8.79 11.53 -10.70
C GLY A 22 -9.54 11.43 -9.39
N SER A 23 -10.46 12.36 -9.18
CA SER A 23 -11.42 12.37 -8.08
C SER A 23 -12.12 11.01 -7.95
N GLN A 24 -11.72 10.19 -6.98
CA GLN A 24 -12.22 8.83 -6.85
C GLN A 24 -13.60 8.80 -6.18
N ALA A 25 -14.50 7.94 -6.69
CA ALA A 25 -15.78 7.65 -6.07
C ALA A 25 -15.56 7.01 -4.68
N MET A 26 -16.27 7.49 -3.66
CA MET A 26 -16.20 6.94 -2.30
C MET A 26 -17.25 5.83 -2.14
N VAL A 27 -16.81 4.58 -2.17
CA VAL A 27 -17.69 3.40 -1.96
C VAL A 27 -18.07 3.28 -0.48
N MET A 28 -19.36 3.05 -0.22
CA MET A 28 -19.92 2.86 1.13
C MET A 28 -20.40 1.44 1.38
N THR A 29 -21.05 0.80 0.40
CA THR A 29 -21.60 -0.55 0.54
C THR A 29 -21.37 -1.39 -0.71
N ILE A 30 -21.18 -2.69 -0.48
CA ILE A 30 -21.11 -3.74 -1.51
C ILE A 30 -22.12 -4.82 -1.09
N THR A 31 -23.09 -5.12 -1.95
CA THR A 31 -24.11 -6.14 -1.69
C THR A 31 -24.15 -7.12 -2.85
N PRO A 32 -23.49 -8.28 -2.73
CA PRO A 32 -23.59 -9.34 -3.73
C PRO A 32 -24.93 -10.09 -3.59
N THR A 33 -25.58 -10.34 -4.72
CA THR A 33 -26.83 -11.10 -4.83
C THR A 33 -26.65 -12.17 -5.90
N THR A 34 -26.85 -13.43 -5.54
CA THR A 34 -26.86 -14.53 -6.52
C THR A 34 -28.23 -14.60 -7.18
N GLU A 35 -28.26 -14.50 -8.51
CA GLU A 35 -29.46 -14.53 -9.31
C GLU A 35 -29.92 -15.97 -9.59
N ALA A 36 -31.15 -16.11 -10.07
CA ALA A 36 -31.74 -17.41 -10.37
C ALA A 36 -31.02 -18.20 -11.48
N ASP A 37 -30.28 -17.51 -12.36
CA ASP A 37 -29.47 -18.12 -13.42
C ASP A 37 -28.04 -18.45 -12.97
N GLY A 38 -27.71 -18.21 -11.70
CA GLY A 38 -26.39 -18.41 -11.12
C GLY A 38 -25.43 -17.25 -11.37
N SER A 39 -25.79 -16.20 -12.10
CA SER A 39 -24.96 -15.00 -12.14
C SER A 39 -24.95 -14.29 -10.78
N VAL A 40 -23.95 -13.43 -10.55
CA VAL A 40 -23.84 -12.65 -9.32
C VAL A 40 -23.94 -11.17 -9.67
N THR A 41 -25.00 -10.53 -9.19
CA THR A 41 -25.18 -9.07 -9.25
C THR A 41 -24.56 -8.44 -8.01
N ILE A 42 -23.55 -7.60 -8.21
CA ILE A 42 -22.91 -6.84 -7.13
C ILE A 42 -23.44 -5.40 -7.18
N THR A 43 -24.30 -5.05 -6.23
CA THR A 43 -24.79 -3.68 -6.07
C THR A 43 -23.81 -2.89 -5.20
N ILE A 44 -23.34 -1.77 -5.72
CA ILE A 44 -22.36 -0.90 -5.08
C ILE A 44 -23.01 0.46 -4.88
N SER A 45 -22.98 0.98 -3.66
CA SER A 45 -23.45 2.34 -3.37
C SER A 45 -22.37 3.16 -2.70
N GLY A 46 -22.38 4.47 -2.94
CA GLY A 46 -21.38 5.38 -2.43
C GLY A 46 -21.70 6.84 -2.73
N SER A 47 -20.70 7.72 -2.69
CA SER A 47 -20.83 9.12 -3.05
C SER A 47 -19.69 9.60 -3.96
N LEU A 48 -20.03 10.54 -4.85
CA LEU A 48 -19.11 11.27 -5.71
C LEU A 48 -18.76 12.61 -5.07
N PRO A 49 -17.54 13.12 -5.28
CA PRO A 49 -17.03 14.28 -4.53
C PRO A 49 -17.72 15.60 -4.90
N ASN A 50 -18.32 15.70 -6.08
CA ASN A 50 -19.07 16.88 -6.51
C ASN A 50 -20.07 16.52 -7.62
N SER A 51 -20.95 17.47 -7.95
CA SER A 51 -22.06 17.26 -8.90
C SER A 51 -21.69 17.19 -10.38
N CYS A 52 -20.43 17.43 -10.74
CA CYS A 52 -19.99 17.32 -12.14
C CYS A 52 -19.19 16.07 -12.43
N VAL A 53 -18.86 15.29 -11.39
CA VAL A 53 -18.24 13.99 -11.56
C VAL A 53 -19.36 13.00 -11.82
N ASP A 54 -19.32 12.31 -12.96
CA ASP A 54 -20.21 11.20 -13.27
C ASP A 54 -19.45 9.88 -13.30
N LEU A 55 -20.15 8.75 -13.12
CA LEU A 55 -19.59 7.42 -13.33
C LEU A 55 -19.32 7.20 -14.83
N ALA A 56 -18.07 6.93 -15.20
CA ALA A 56 -17.66 6.67 -16.57
C ALA A 56 -17.86 5.20 -16.93
N ASN A 57 -17.30 4.32 -16.12
CA ASN A 57 -17.26 2.88 -16.38
C ASN A 57 -17.16 2.11 -15.06
N VAL A 58 -17.75 0.93 -15.04
CA VAL A 58 -17.63 0.00 -13.92
C VAL A 58 -17.24 -1.34 -14.51
N SER A 59 -16.08 -1.85 -14.09
CA SER A 59 -15.54 -3.12 -14.57
C SER A 59 -15.07 -3.97 -13.40
N TYR A 60 -14.81 -5.25 -13.64
CA TYR A 60 -14.32 -6.16 -12.62
C TYR A 60 -13.19 -7.04 -13.16
N ALA A 61 -12.37 -7.56 -12.25
CA ALA A 61 -11.37 -8.57 -12.52
C ALA A 61 -11.43 -9.65 -11.44
N ILE A 62 -11.27 -10.90 -11.84
CA ILE A 62 -11.22 -12.05 -10.94
C ILE A 62 -9.79 -12.58 -10.94
N SER A 63 -9.20 -12.69 -9.75
CA SER A 63 -7.90 -13.34 -9.54
C SER A 63 -8.04 -14.32 -8.39
N ASP A 64 -7.96 -15.61 -8.70
CA ASP A 64 -8.18 -16.71 -7.74
C ASP A 64 -9.55 -16.63 -7.02
N ARG A 65 -9.55 -16.09 -5.80
CA ARG A 65 -10.72 -15.91 -4.92
C ARG A 65 -10.99 -14.44 -4.59
N ASP A 66 -10.26 -13.51 -5.19
CA ASP A 66 -10.50 -12.07 -5.05
C ASP A 66 -11.21 -11.53 -6.31
N ILE A 67 -12.31 -10.81 -6.09
CA ILE A 67 -13.08 -10.11 -7.11
C ILE A 67 -12.88 -8.61 -6.90
N ALA A 68 -12.07 -7.98 -7.74
CA ALA A 68 -11.75 -6.56 -7.66
C ALA A 68 -12.63 -5.75 -8.61
N ILE A 69 -13.38 -4.78 -8.07
CA ILE A 69 -14.26 -3.89 -8.84
C ILE A 69 -13.61 -2.53 -9.06
N ALA A 70 -13.54 -2.14 -10.33
CA ALA A 70 -13.15 -0.84 -10.82
C ALA A 70 -14.34 0.10 -10.90
N ILE A 71 -14.22 1.31 -10.36
CA ILE A 71 -15.17 2.40 -10.62
C ILE A 71 -14.38 3.56 -11.20
N GLU A 72 -14.57 3.81 -12.49
CA GLU A 72 -13.96 4.94 -13.21
C GLU A 72 -14.96 6.09 -13.21
N THR A 73 -14.45 7.30 -12.93
CA THR A 73 -15.22 8.53 -12.96
C THR A 73 -14.79 9.41 -14.13
N THR A 74 -15.70 10.24 -14.62
CA THR A 74 -15.36 11.29 -15.57
C THR A 74 -14.91 12.53 -14.80
N GLU A 75 -13.79 13.11 -15.23
CA GLU A 75 -13.35 14.39 -14.68
C GLU A 75 -14.10 15.53 -15.40
N PRO A 76 -14.69 16.48 -14.65
CA PRO A 76 -15.37 17.60 -15.27
C PRO A 76 -14.41 18.54 -15.99
N ASP A 77 -14.90 19.24 -17.01
CA ASP A 77 -14.15 20.31 -17.67
C ASP A 77 -13.73 21.36 -16.63
N PRO A 78 -12.43 21.72 -16.55
CA PRO A 78 -11.92 22.63 -15.51
C PRO A 78 -12.50 24.05 -15.61
N THR A 79 -13.20 24.39 -16.70
CA THR A 79 -13.89 25.67 -16.88
C THR A 79 -15.30 25.67 -16.28
N VAL A 80 -15.83 24.51 -15.87
CA VAL A 80 -17.15 24.38 -15.27
C VAL A 80 -17.05 24.52 -13.75
N MET A 81 -17.84 25.42 -13.18
CA MET A 81 -17.97 25.52 -11.72
C MET A 81 -18.92 24.44 -11.19
N CYS A 82 -18.39 23.55 -10.38
CA CYS A 82 -19.12 22.41 -9.82
C CYS A 82 -19.60 22.70 -8.41
N ALA A 83 -20.86 22.31 -8.12
CA ALA A 83 -21.38 22.39 -6.77
C ALA A 83 -20.59 21.41 -5.89
N GLN A 84 -20.00 21.94 -4.81
CA GLN A 84 -19.23 21.17 -3.83
C GLN A 84 -20.19 20.44 -2.89
N ALA A 85 -20.92 19.48 -3.42
CA ALA A 85 -21.86 18.64 -2.70
C ALA A 85 -21.61 17.18 -3.08
N LEU A 86 -21.58 16.31 -2.06
CA LEU A 86 -21.51 14.87 -2.29
C LEU A 86 -22.77 14.43 -3.03
N VAL A 87 -22.59 13.66 -4.09
CA VAL A 87 -23.69 13.10 -4.88
C VAL A 87 -23.69 11.59 -4.72
N ASP A 88 -24.76 11.06 -4.14
CA ASP A 88 -24.90 9.62 -3.97
C ASP A 88 -24.96 8.91 -5.32
N PHE A 89 -24.35 7.74 -5.40
CA PHE A 89 -24.45 6.85 -6.56
C PHE A 89 -24.80 5.43 -6.13
N THR A 90 -25.48 4.72 -7.03
CA THR A 90 -25.69 3.28 -6.96
C THR A 90 -25.44 2.70 -8.35
N THR A 91 -24.64 1.64 -8.43
CA THR A 91 -24.34 0.94 -9.67
C THR A 91 -24.31 -0.55 -9.44
N GLU A 92 -24.49 -1.32 -10.51
CA GLU A 92 -24.49 -2.78 -10.47
C GLU A 92 -23.42 -3.32 -11.42
N VAL A 93 -22.79 -4.42 -11.02
CA VAL A 93 -21.89 -5.21 -11.85
C VAL A 93 -22.41 -6.64 -11.87
N VAL A 94 -22.59 -7.21 -13.05
CA VAL A 94 -23.03 -8.60 -13.21
C VAL A 94 -21.84 -9.46 -13.58
N ILE A 95 -21.56 -10.47 -12.76
CA ILE A 95 -20.54 -11.48 -13.03
C ILE A 95 -21.24 -12.74 -13.55
N PRO A 96 -20.93 -13.19 -14.78
CA PRO A 96 -21.48 -14.41 -15.35
C PRO A 96 -21.16 -15.65 -14.50
N ALA A 97 -22.12 -16.57 -14.44
CA ALA A 97 -22.00 -17.80 -13.63
C ALA A 97 -20.81 -18.68 -14.04
N ASP A 98 -20.41 -18.64 -15.31
CA ASP A 98 -19.32 -19.42 -15.90
C ASP A 98 -17.92 -18.87 -15.62
N GLU A 99 -17.83 -17.65 -15.09
CA GLU A 99 -16.57 -17.05 -14.61
C GLU A 99 -16.29 -17.39 -13.13
N LEU A 100 -17.27 -17.97 -12.42
CA LEU A 100 -17.18 -18.27 -11.00
C LEU A 100 -17.16 -19.78 -10.75
N THR A 101 -16.33 -20.18 -9.79
CA THR A 101 -16.25 -21.56 -9.28
C THR A 101 -16.81 -21.61 -7.87
N ALA A 102 -17.44 -22.71 -7.46
CA ALA A 102 -18.00 -22.80 -6.12
C ALA A 102 -16.95 -22.54 -5.01
N GLY A 103 -17.35 -21.82 -3.97
CA GLY A 103 -16.57 -21.55 -2.75
C GLY A 103 -16.58 -20.08 -2.33
N ASP A 104 -15.64 -19.73 -1.45
CA ASP A 104 -15.58 -18.41 -0.83
C ASP A 104 -14.74 -17.43 -1.66
N TYR A 105 -15.25 -16.22 -1.78
CA TYR A 105 -14.67 -15.09 -2.46
C TYR A 105 -14.57 -13.90 -1.54
N ARG A 106 -13.66 -12.98 -1.89
CA ARG A 106 -13.59 -11.64 -1.31
C ARG A 106 -13.84 -10.62 -2.41
N ILE A 107 -14.90 -9.84 -2.25
CA ILE A 107 -15.27 -8.78 -3.20
C ILE A 107 -14.73 -7.47 -2.67
N SER A 108 -14.00 -6.71 -3.48
CA SER A 108 -13.46 -5.39 -3.13
C SER A 108 -13.87 -4.30 -4.12
N ALA A 109 -14.21 -3.13 -3.61
CA ALA A 109 -14.47 -1.92 -4.40
C ALA A 109 -14.00 -0.71 -3.61
N GLY A 110 -12.96 -0.03 -4.12
CA GLY A 110 -12.29 1.05 -3.40
C GLY A 110 -11.83 0.60 -2.01
N ARG A 111 -12.44 1.17 -0.97
CA ARG A 111 -12.08 0.94 0.44
C ARG A 111 -12.79 -0.24 1.11
N ILE A 112 -13.83 -0.76 0.50
CA ILE A 112 -14.70 -1.76 1.11
C ILE A 112 -14.35 -3.14 0.58
N SER A 113 -14.26 -4.11 1.48
CA SER A 113 -14.08 -5.51 1.15
C SER A 113 -15.07 -6.35 1.94
N VAL A 114 -15.80 -7.24 1.25
CA VAL A 114 -16.82 -8.11 1.87
C VAL A 114 -16.60 -9.57 1.47
N PRO A 115 -16.77 -10.52 2.40
CA PRO A 115 -16.78 -11.94 2.05
C PRO A 115 -18.06 -12.29 1.28
N PHE A 116 -17.96 -13.23 0.34
CA PHE A 116 -19.08 -13.72 -0.45
C PHE A 116 -18.89 -15.21 -0.77
N SER A 117 -19.87 -16.05 -0.47
CA SER A 117 -19.83 -17.48 -0.83
C SER A 117 -20.67 -17.70 -2.09
N TYR A 118 -20.04 -18.24 -3.14
CA TYR A 118 -20.68 -18.53 -4.42
C TYR A 118 -20.89 -20.02 -4.61
N GLY A 119 -22.11 -20.39 -5.04
CA GLY A 119 -22.52 -21.78 -5.16
C GLY A 119 -22.63 -22.46 -3.79
N ASP A 120 -23.45 -23.51 -3.71
CA ASP A 120 -23.44 -24.37 -2.54
C ASP A 120 -22.08 -25.09 -2.47
N ALA A 121 -21.10 -24.53 -1.78
CA ALA A 121 -20.37 -25.33 -0.81
C ALA A 121 -21.35 -25.62 0.33
N SER A 122 -22.38 -26.43 0.03
CA SER A 122 -23.26 -26.97 1.06
C SER A 122 -22.34 -27.52 2.13
N PRO A 123 -22.43 -27.07 3.40
CA PRO A 123 -21.58 -27.60 4.45
C PRO A 123 -21.80 -29.10 4.43
N ALA A 124 -20.76 -29.87 4.09
CA ALA A 124 -20.84 -31.32 4.13
C ALA A 124 -21.40 -31.68 5.51
N PRO A 125 -22.54 -32.40 5.59
CA PRO A 125 -23.19 -32.66 6.86
C PRO A 125 -22.19 -33.34 7.79
N GLU A 126 -22.15 -32.85 9.03
CA GLU A 126 -21.33 -33.31 10.15
C GLU A 126 -20.87 -34.77 10.01
N SER A 127 -19.59 -34.96 9.69
CA SER A 127 -18.91 -36.22 9.97
C SER A 127 -18.63 -36.24 11.48
N THR A 128 -19.53 -36.90 12.20
CA THR A 128 -19.31 -37.33 13.58
C THR A 128 -18.15 -38.33 13.62
N GLU A 129 -17.27 -38.16 14.63
CA GLU A 129 -16.06 -38.94 15.03
C GLU A 129 -14.67 -38.53 14.48
N ALA A 130 -14.02 -37.58 15.20
CA ALA A 130 -12.64 -37.51 15.76
C ALA A 130 -11.37 -37.82 14.90
N PRO A 131 -10.20 -37.15 15.12
CA PRO A 131 -9.86 -36.31 16.27
C PRO A 131 -9.61 -34.82 15.95
N THR A 132 -9.92 -34.01 16.95
CA THR A 132 -9.57 -32.60 17.18
C THR A 132 -8.26 -32.14 16.53
N ALA A 133 -8.34 -31.58 15.33
CA ALA A 133 -7.46 -30.49 14.91
C ALA A 133 -8.31 -29.22 14.97
N ALA A 134 -8.03 -28.38 15.96
CA ALA A 134 -8.68 -27.09 16.10
C ALA A 134 -8.43 -26.30 14.82
N SER A 135 -9.44 -26.22 13.95
CA SER A 135 -9.45 -25.28 12.84
C SER A 135 -9.61 -23.90 13.48
N THR A 136 -8.47 -23.24 13.67
CA THR A 136 -8.40 -21.85 14.08
C THR A 136 -9.04 -21.04 12.97
N ARG A 137 -10.33 -20.70 13.11
CA ARG A 137 -10.92 -19.63 12.31
C ARG A 137 -10.05 -18.42 12.56
N ILE A 138 -9.26 -18.00 11.58
CA ILE A 138 -8.47 -16.78 11.67
C ILE A 138 -9.51 -15.67 11.81
N PRO A 139 -9.56 -14.96 12.95
CA PRO A 139 -10.49 -13.86 13.11
C PRO A 139 -10.23 -12.84 11.99
N PRO A 140 -11.27 -12.19 11.43
CA PRO A 140 -11.07 -11.16 10.43
C PRO A 140 -10.16 -10.08 11.00
N VAL A 141 -9.03 -9.83 10.33
CA VAL A 141 -8.08 -8.77 10.70
C VAL A 141 -8.83 -7.44 10.56
N ARG A 142 -9.01 -6.73 11.68
CA ARG A 142 -9.57 -5.37 11.63
C ARG A 142 -8.46 -4.43 11.19
N ILE A 143 -8.63 -3.81 10.03
CA ILE A 143 -7.76 -2.74 9.57
C ILE A 143 -8.13 -1.47 10.33
N PRO A 144 -7.21 -0.82 11.04
CA PRO A 144 -7.48 0.46 11.70
C PRO A 144 -7.89 1.55 10.69
N ASP A 145 -8.81 2.43 11.09
CA ASP A 145 -9.35 3.50 10.22
C ASP A 145 -8.27 4.50 9.74
N VAL A 146 -7.12 4.55 10.42
CA VAL A 146 -5.98 5.40 10.04
C VAL A 146 -5.18 4.84 8.86
N CYS A 147 -5.30 3.54 8.58
CA CYS A 147 -4.51 2.91 7.51
C CYS A 147 -5.05 3.28 6.14
N ILE A 148 -4.15 3.79 5.29
CA ILE A 148 -4.48 4.11 3.91
C ILE A 148 -4.74 2.81 3.14
N ILE A 149 -5.77 2.84 2.29
CA ILE A 149 -6.12 1.69 1.46
C ILE A 149 -5.31 1.78 0.16
N PRO A 150 -4.57 0.71 -0.18
CA PRO A 150 -3.66 0.73 -1.31
C PRO A 150 -4.44 0.80 -2.62
N ASN A 151 -3.85 1.43 -3.63
CA ASN A 151 -4.35 1.35 -5.00
C ASN A 151 -3.93 0.01 -5.65
N ARG A 152 -4.21 -0.17 -6.95
CA ARG A 152 -3.91 -1.42 -7.68
C ARG A 152 -2.44 -1.78 -7.80
N GLU A 153 -1.55 -0.82 -7.60
CA GLU A 153 -0.10 -0.96 -7.74
C GLU A 153 0.60 -1.03 -6.38
N GLN A 154 -0.16 -1.03 -5.29
CA GLN A 154 0.33 -1.05 -3.93
C GLN A 154 -0.23 -2.24 -3.14
N ALA A 155 0.51 -2.65 -2.12
CA ALA A 155 0.04 -3.51 -1.04
C ALA A 155 -0.01 -2.72 0.26
N LEU A 156 -0.80 -3.20 1.22
CA LEU A 156 -0.89 -2.65 2.57
C LEU A 156 -0.23 -3.62 3.54
N PHE A 157 0.72 -3.11 4.32
CA PHE A 157 1.26 -3.79 5.49
C PHE A 157 0.59 -3.26 6.75
N VAL A 158 0.13 -4.15 7.63
CA VAL A 158 -0.44 -3.81 8.94
C VAL A 158 0.21 -4.68 9.99
N ASP A 159 0.81 -4.04 11.00
CA ASP A 159 1.37 -4.70 12.17
C ASP A 159 0.62 -4.23 13.42
N THR A 160 -0.27 -5.09 13.90
CA THR A 160 -1.09 -4.83 15.08
C THR A 160 -0.33 -4.97 16.39
N ASP A 161 0.79 -5.69 16.39
CA ASP A 161 1.60 -5.90 17.60
C ASP A 161 2.46 -4.65 17.88
N HIS A 162 2.93 -4.01 16.82
CA HIS A 162 3.75 -2.80 16.87
C HIS A 162 2.99 -1.50 16.55
N ASN A 163 1.68 -1.62 16.28
CA ASN A 163 0.71 -0.55 16.09
C ASN A 163 1.01 0.43 14.94
N PHE A 164 1.39 -0.08 13.77
CA PHE A 164 1.59 0.74 12.58
C PHE A 164 1.11 0.07 11.30
N CYS A 165 0.92 0.88 10.27
CA CYS A 165 0.64 0.42 8.92
C CYS A 165 1.22 1.37 7.88
N PHE A 166 1.46 0.85 6.68
CA PHE A 166 1.89 1.64 5.52
C PHE A 166 1.56 0.90 4.23
N THR A 167 1.55 1.63 3.11
CA THR A 167 1.45 1.04 1.78
C THR A 167 2.80 1.03 1.08
N TYR A 168 3.03 0.03 0.24
CA TYR A 168 4.27 -0.12 -0.52
C TYR A 168 3.97 -0.63 -1.94
N PRO A 169 4.80 -0.31 -2.95
CA PRO A 169 4.56 -0.77 -4.32
C PRO A 169 4.65 -2.29 -4.45
N LEU A 170 3.81 -2.91 -5.30
CA LEU A 170 3.72 -4.37 -5.46
C LEU A 170 4.98 -5.03 -6.01
N GLN A 171 5.91 -4.26 -6.58
CA GLN A 171 7.22 -4.74 -7.02
C GLN A 171 8.18 -5.07 -5.87
N PHE A 172 7.85 -4.69 -4.64
CA PHE A 172 8.60 -5.05 -3.44
C PHE A 172 7.97 -6.28 -2.79
N GLU A 173 8.82 -7.20 -2.36
CA GLU A 173 8.42 -8.38 -1.62
C GLU A 173 8.75 -8.21 -0.13
N LEU A 174 7.86 -8.69 0.73
CA LEU A 174 8.13 -8.81 2.17
C LEU A 174 9.08 -9.98 2.40
N THR A 175 10.11 -9.77 3.20
CA THR A 175 11.09 -10.79 3.57
C THR A 175 11.17 -10.92 5.09
N ASP A 176 11.35 -12.13 5.58
CA ASP A 176 11.66 -12.37 7.00
C ASP A 176 13.12 -11.99 7.27
N ASP A 177 13.33 -10.98 8.10
CA ASP A 177 14.64 -10.59 8.63
C ASP A 177 14.56 -10.65 10.17
N GLU A 178 15.33 -11.55 10.79
CA GLU A 178 15.31 -11.72 12.25
C GLU A 178 15.73 -10.46 13.03
N SER A 179 16.38 -9.49 12.35
CA SER A 179 16.81 -8.23 12.93
C SER A 179 15.84 -7.07 12.71
N ALA A 180 14.76 -7.27 11.95
CA ALA A 180 13.77 -6.24 11.64
C ALA A 180 12.34 -6.72 11.90
N ILE A 181 11.44 -5.78 12.21
CA ILE A 181 10.01 -6.06 12.31
C ILE A 181 9.43 -6.33 10.92
N VAL A 182 9.88 -5.56 9.93
CA VAL A 182 9.54 -5.76 8.53
C VAL A 182 10.75 -5.42 7.67
N ALA A 183 10.99 -6.26 6.66
CA ALA A 183 11.92 -5.99 5.59
C ALA A 183 11.19 -6.05 4.23
N LEU A 184 11.36 -5.02 3.42
CA LEU A 184 10.94 -5.01 2.01
C LEU A 184 12.17 -5.09 1.13
N VAL A 185 12.13 -5.96 0.13
CA VAL A 185 13.20 -6.11 -0.85
C VAL A 185 12.61 -6.09 -2.25
N GLN A 186 13.20 -5.26 -3.11
CA GLN A 186 13.04 -5.40 -4.57
C GLN A 186 14.34 -5.93 -5.12
N ALA A 187 14.32 -7.15 -5.65
CA ALA A 187 15.45 -7.69 -6.40
C ALA A 187 15.42 -7.15 -7.82
N ALA A 188 16.53 -6.56 -8.28
CA ALA A 188 16.73 -6.33 -9.70
C ALA A 188 16.87 -7.67 -10.45
N ALA A 189 16.75 -7.60 -11.78
CA ALA A 189 16.98 -8.76 -12.65
C ALA A 189 18.39 -9.37 -12.47
N ASP A 190 19.35 -8.56 -12.02
CA ASP A 190 20.63 -9.01 -11.51
C ASP A 190 20.61 -9.05 -9.98
N SER A 191 20.83 -10.24 -9.41
CA SER A 191 20.73 -10.53 -7.97
C SER A 191 21.69 -9.75 -7.05
N ALA A 192 22.46 -8.80 -7.58
CA ALA A 192 23.37 -7.94 -6.83
C ALA A 192 22.76 -6.60 -6.42
N SER A 193 21.63 -6.22 -7.03
CA SER A 193 21.01 -4.92 -6.81
C SER A 193 19.69 -5.08 -6.07
N THR A 194 19.65 -4.57 -4.84
CA THR A 194 18.46 -4.58 -3.98
C THR A 194 18.20 -3.20 -3.42
N VAL A 195 16.93 -2.80 -3.40
CA VAL A 195 16.46 -1.75 -2.50
C VAL A 195 15.92 -2.46 -1.28
N SER A 196 16.47 -2.15 -0.10
CA SER A 196 15.96 -2.68 1.17
C SER A 196 15.39 -1.58 2.05
N PHE A 197 14.24 -1.86 2.64
CA PHE A 197 13.67 -1.09 3.73
C PHE A 197 13.56 -1.98 4.96
N THR A 198 14.09 -1.53 6.09
CA THR A 198 13.94 -2.21 7.38
C THR A 198 13.36 -1.28 8.43
N LEU A 199 12.52 -1.84 9.29
CA LEU A 199 11.91 -1.15 10.43
C LEU A 199 12.28 -1.85 11.72
N VAL A 200 12.81 -1.10 12.68
CA VAL A 200 13.13 -1.59 14.03
C VAL A 200 12.46 -0.68 15.05
N GLN A 201 11.95 -1.25 16.15
CA GLN A 201 11.51 -0.49 17.31
C GLN A 201 12.38 -0.82 18.53
N SER A 202 12.75 0.20 19.31
CA SER A 202 13.44 0.01 20.59
C SER A 202 12.85 0.92 21.67
N THR A 203 12.88 0.42 22.91
CA THR A 203 12.56 1.20 24.11
C THR A 203 13.83 1.66 24.85
N ASP A 204 15.01 1.14 24.46
CA ASP A 204 16.29 1.49 25.06
C ASP A 204 16.85 2.78 24.44
N ARG A 205 16.65 3.88 25.17
CA ARG A 205 17.15 5.21 24.79
C ARG A 205 18.66 5.27 24.63
N VAL A 206 19.41 4.47 25.39
CA VAL A 206 20.87 4.49 25.35
C VAL A 206 21.36 3.85 24.07
N GLU A 207 20.77 2.71 23.70
CA GLU A 207 21.04 2.02 22.43
C GLU A 207 20.77 2.93 21.23
N VAL A 208 19.55 3.48 21.14
CA VAL A 208 19.16 4.39 20.03
C VAL A 208 20.06 5.62 19.96
N SER A 209 20.45 6.18 21.11
CA SER A 209 21.37 7.33 21.14
C SER A 209 22.77 6.98 20.64
N GLN A 210 23.26 5.78 20.97
CA GLN A 210 24.57 5.31 20.49
C GLN A 210 24.56 5.07 18.99
N GLU A 211 23.48 4.46 18.48
CA GLU A 211 23.29 4.22 17.05
C GLU A 211 23.19 5.53 16.26
N LEU A 212 22.35 6.47 16.71
CA LEU A 212 22.27 7.80 16.11
C LEU A 212 23.64 8.50 16.10
N ARG A 213 24.41 8.39 17.19
CA ARG A 213 25.75 8.98 17.25
C ARG A 213 26.68 8.38 16.20
N ALA A 214 26.64 7.05 16.01
CA ALA A 214 27.43 6.37 15.00
C ALA A 214 27.03 6.80 13.58
N ASP A 215 25.74 6.97 13.32
CA ASP A 215 25.27 7.40 11.99
C ASP A 215 25.62 8.86 11.69
N LEU A 216 25.54 9.74 12.69
CA LEU A 216 26.01 11.13 12.56
C LEU A 216 27.51 11.23 12.28
N GLU A 217 28.33 10.28 12.75
CA GLU A 217 29.76 10.20 12.41
C GLU A 217 29.98 9.81 10.94
N THR A 218 29.00 9.14 10.30
CA THR A 218 29.02 8.74 8.88
C THR A 218 28.06 9.54 7.99
N ALA A 219 27.48 10.61 8.51
CA ALA A 219 26.52 11.43 7.78
C ALA A 219 27.21 12.10 6.59
N ILE A 220 26.49 12.19 5.47
CA ILE A 220 26.97 12.88 4.28
C ILE A 220 27.19 14.36 4.62
N VAL A 221 28.30 14.91 4.17
CA VAL A 221 28.60 16.33 4.29
C VAL A 221 28.23 17.00 2.96
N ASN A 222 27.28 17.94 3.02
CA ASN A 222 26.84 18.74 1.88
C ASN A 222 27.96 19.66 1.39
N GLU A 223 27.78 20.25 0.20
CA GLU A 223 28.78 21.17 -0.39
C GLU A 223 29.10 22.39 0.48
N ASP A 224 28.16 22.80 1.33
CA ASP A 224 28.29 23.92 2.27
C ASP A 224 28.96 23.52 3.60
N GLY A 225 29.32 22.24 3.76
CA GLY A 225 29.91 21.68 4.97
C GLY A 225 28.91 21.28 6.06
N SER A 226 27.60 21.41 5.82
CA SER A 226 26.58 20.91 6.75
C SER A 226 26.46 19.39 6.68
N LEU A 227 25.98 18.76 7.74
CA LEU A 227 25.56 17.36 7.66
C LEU A 227 24.22 17.28 6.93
N ALA A 228 24.02 16.21 6.14
CA ALA A 228 22.75 15.85 5.53
C ALA A 228 21.79 15.25 6.57
N VAL A 229 21.40 16.12 7.51
CA VAL A 229 20.52 15.81 8.63
C VAL A 229 19.35 16.78 8.60
N GLU A 230 18.14 16.24 8.57
CA GLU A 230 16.91 17.01 8.52
C GLU A 230 16.04 16.70 9.74
N GLN A 231 15.54 17.74 10.40
CA GLN A 231 14.52 17.60 11.45
C GLN A 231 13.15 17.84 10.83
N GLY A 232 12.18 17.02 11.19
CA GLY A 232 10.84 17.14 10.64
C GLY A 232 9.81 16.36 11.42
N THR A 233 8.78 15.95 10.71
CA THR A 233 7.76 15.02 11.20
C THR A 233 7.63 13.86 10.23
N PHE A 234 7.44 12.66 10.74
CA PHE A 234 7.14 11.46 9.97
C PHE A 234 5.93 10.78 10.60
N ALA A 235 4.88 10.51 9.81
CA ALA A 235 3.61 9.99 10.32
C ALA A 235 2.98 10.85 11.46
N GLY A 236 3.19 12.17 11.42
CA GLY A 236 2.73 13.11 12.44
C GLY A 236 3.61 13.19 13.70
N GLU A 237 4.58 12.29 13.86
CA GLU A 237 5.50 12.26 14.99
C GLU A 237 6.81 12.99 14.69
N LYS A 238 7.50 13.48 15.72
CA LYS A 238 8.78 14.16 15.53
C LYS A 238 9.82 13.19 14.98
N SER A 239 10.56 13.63 13.96
CA SER A 239 11.56 12.79 13.32
C SER A 239 12.88 13.50 13.06
N LEU A 240 13.93 12.70 12.91
CA LEU A 240 15.24 13.09 12.42
C LEU A 240 15.62 12.18 11.25
N VAL A 241 15.82 12.75 10.07
CA VAL A 241 16.28 12.05 8.88
C VAL A 241 17.80 12.26 8.76
N VAL A 242 18.54 11.18 8.53
CA VAL A 242 20.00 11.19 8.39
C VAL A 242 20.36 10.42 7.12
N ASP A 243 20.97 11.11 6.17
CA ASP A 243 21.56 10.47 5.00
C ASP A 243 23.03 10.13 5.30
N THR A 244 23.37 8.85 5.19
CA THR A 244 24.68 8.29 5.55
C THR A 244 25.36 7.69 4.33
N LEU A 245 26.69 7.69 4.33
CA LEU A 245 27.50 7.03 3.29
C LEU A 245 28.39 5.97 3.94
N ARG A 246 28.16 4.70 3.61
CA ARG A 246 28.97 3.56 4.08
C ARG A 246 29.61 2.87 2.89
N GLY A 247 30.89 3.18 2.66
CA GLY A 247 31.56 2.80 1.41
C GLY A 247 30.99 3.60 0.25
N ASP A 248 30.48 2.90 -0.78
CA ASP A 248 29.85 3.52 -1.97
C ASP A 248 28.31 3.50 -1.90
N VAL A 249 27.73 3.09 -0.77
CA VAL A 249 26.29 2.97 -0.59
C VAL A 249 25.78 4.13 0.25
N THR A 250 24.83 4.87 -0.31
CA THR A 250 24.07 5.88 0.44
C THR A 250 22.87 5.21 1.08
N SER A 251 22.64 5.45 2.37
CA SER A 251 21.46 4.97 3.09
C SER A 251 20.75 6.14 3.76
N ARG A 252 19.42 6.13 3.72
CA ARG A 252 18.58 7.09 4.44
C ARG A 252 18.03 6.43 5.70
N ARG A 253 18.27 7.03 6.86
CA ARG A 253 17.72 6.57 8.13
C ARG A 253 16.79 7.61 8.73
N VAL A 254 15.72 7.15 9.38
CA VAL A 254 14.72 7.99 10.01
C VAL A 254 14.56 7.54 11.44
N TYR A 255 14.79 8.45 12.37
CA TYR A 255 14.52 8.24 13.79
C TYR A 255 13.22 8.94 14.12
N ILE A 256 12.20 8.18 14.47
CA ILE A 256 10.90 8.69 14.88
C ILE A 256 10.80 8.56 16.40
N LEU A 257 10.53 9.67 17.06
CA LEU A 257 10.44 9.76 18.51
C LEU A 257 8.96 9.67 18.93
N GLY A 258 8.50 8.47 19.25
CA GLY A 258 7.21 8.26 19.90
C GLY A 258 7.26 8.60 21.41
N SER A 259 6.13 8.45 22.10
CA SER A 259 6.06 8.68 23.55
C SER A 259 6.97 7.74 24.33
N ASP A 260 6.93 6.45 23.97
CA ASP A 260 7.54 5.36 24.73
C ASP A 260 8.43 4.44 23.90
N THR A 261 8.37 4.55 22.57
CA THR A 261 9.17 3.76 21.62
C THR A 261 9.89 4.67 20.63
N PHE A 262 11.05 4.21 20.17
CA PHE A 262 11.77 4.79 19.04
C PHE A 262 11.59 3.87 17.86
N THR A 263 11.17 4.42 16.73
CA THR A 263 11.12 3.68 15.47
C THR A 263 12.27 4.14 14.59
N ILE A 264 13.04 3.18 14.08
CA ILE A 264 14.14 3.42 13.16
C ILE A 264 13.78 2.81 11.82
N LEU A 265 13.64 3.66 10.80
CA LEU A 265 13.45 3.24 9.41
C LEU A 265 14.78 3.35 8.69
N THR A 266 15.17 2.31 7.96
CA THR A 266 16.40 2.32 7.16
C THR A 266 16.07 1.96 5.73
N LEU A 267 16.31 2.88 4.81
CA LEU A 267 16.24 2.65 3.37
C LEU A 267 17.66 2.62 2.81
N THR A 268 18.02 1.50 2.21
CA THR A 268 19.32 1.31 1.55
C THR A 268 19.09 1.09 0.06
N PRO A 269 19.14 2.15 -0.77
CA PRO A 269 19.07 2.02 -2.22
C PRO A 269 20.30 1.31 -2.78
N ASN A 270 20.09 0.52 -3.83
CA ASN A 270 21.15 0.27 -4.80
C ASN A 270 21.31 1.52 -5.70
N PRO A 271 22.54 1.95 -6.04
CA PRO A 271 22.77 3.11 -6.90
C PRO A 271 22.05 3.05 -8.26
N ASP A 272 21.86 1.85 -8.81
CA ASP A 272 21.16 1.63 -10.08
C ASP A 272 19.62 1.67 -9.93
N LEU A 273 19.11 1.66 -8.70
CA LEU A 273 17.68 1.64 -8.34
C LEU A 273 17.25 2.88 -7.55
N ASN A 274 17.93 4.02 -7.75
CA ASN A 274 17.63 5.26 -7.02
C ASN A 274 16.18 5.76 -7.26
N GLU A 275 15.64 5.55 -8.45
CA GLU A 275 14.26 5.94 -8.77
C GLU A 275 13.25 5.09 -7.98
N ASP A 276 13.41 3.77 -7.99
CA ASP A 276 12.57 2.84 -7.22
C ASP A 276 12.66 3.11 -5.71
N ALA A 277 13.86 3.37 -5.19
CA ALA A 277 14.03 3.71 -3.79
C ALA A 277 13.36 5.04 -3.43
N SER A 278 13.40 6.02 -4.34
CA SER A 278 12.70 7.31 -4.14
C SER A 278 11.18 7.11 -4.13
N ALA A 279 10.66 6.29 -5.03
CA ALA A 279 9.24 5.95 -5.07
C ALA A 279 8.78 5.19 -3.82
N LEU A 280 9.58 4.23 -3.34
CA LEU A 280 9.32 3.56 -2.07
C LEU A 280 9.34 4.54 -0.89
N TRP A 281 10.34 5.42 -0.85
CA TRP A 281 10.47 6.45 0.18
C TRP A 281 9.26 7.38 0.23
N GLU A 282 8.81 7.89 -0.92
CA GLU A 282 7.63 8.75 -1.02
C GLU A 282 6.35 8.01 -0.57
N SER A 283 6.15 6.77 -1.05
CA SER A 283 5.02 5.93 -0.62
C SER A 283 4.99 5.72 0.90
N LEU A 284 6.14 5.43 1.51
CA LEU A 284 6.25 5.25 2.95
C LEU A 284 5.97 6.57 3.68
N ASN A 285 6.59 7.66 3.27
CA ASN A 285 6.42 8.96 3.92
C ASN A 285 4.95 9.43 3.93
N ASP A 286 4.22 9.16 2.84
CA ASP A 286 2.84 9.61 2.69
C ASP A 286 1.82 8.69 3.36
N THR A 287 2.13 7.40 3.48
CA THR A 287 1.15 6.40 3.91
C THR A 287 1.43 5.75 5.26
N PHE A 288 2.62 5.97 5.82
CA PHE A 288 2.97 5.44 7.13
C PHE A 288 2.13 6.12 8.21
N ALA A 289 1.46 5.31 9.02
CA ALA A 289 0.66 5.77 10.14
C ALA A 289 0.86 4.87 11.36
N PHE A 290 0.97 5.50 12.52
CA PHE A 290 0.80 4.83 13.81
C PHE A 290 -0.67 4.83 14.19
N PHE A 291 -1.13 3.78 14.86
CA PHE A 291 -2.44 3.74 15.49
C PHE A 291 -2.32 3.50 17.00
N PRO A 292 -3.32 3.90 17.81
CA PRO A 292 -3.33 3.57 19.22
C PRO A 292 -3.42 2.05 19.40
N SER A 293 -2.72 1.52 20.41
CA SER A 293 -2.91 0.14 20.83
C SER A 293 -4.37 -0.08 21.19
N VAL A 294 -4.94 -1.19 20.74
CA VAL A 294 -6.25 -1.63 21.19
C VAL A 294 -6.05 -2.07 22.64
N GLU A 295 -6.20 -1.16 23.59
CA GLU A 295 -6.28 -1.55 25.00
C GLU A 295 -7.45 -2.53 25.10
N ASP A 296 -7.16 -3.79 25.42
CA ASP A 296 -8.16 -4.84 25.64
C ASP A 296 -9.18 -4.29 26.64
N GLY A 297 -10.36 -3.94 26.13
CA GLY A 297 -11.37 -3.21 26.88
C GLY A 297 -11.66 -3.89 28.22
N GLN A 298 -11.41 -3.14 29.31
CA GLN A 298 -11.98 -3.41 30.63
C GLN A 298 -13.48 -3.15 30.64
#